data_AF-C5L8Z8-F1
#
_entry.id   AF-C5L8Z8-F1
#
_cell.length_a   1.000
_cell.length_b   1.000
_cell.length_c   1.000
_cell.angle_alpha   90.00
_cell.angle_beta   90.00
_cell.angle_gamma   90.00
#
_symmetry.space_group_name_H-M   'P 1'
#
loop_
_entity.id
_entity.type
_entity.pdbx_description
1 polymer ?
#
loop_
_entity_poly.entity_id
_entity_poly.type
_entity_poly.pdbx_seq_one_letter_code
_entity_poly.pdbx_strand_id
1 'polypeptide(L)'
;MKALRQGYSLTLLLGGTKEQLIPYSPTHDTIVCKSRKGFIYLARDAGKIPIVPCYCFGEQIAYGKQYQTSAFILPFRRWVQHNLGVGMPLPKSLRPKPLKDFVVVIGAPIIWQENDTVNTMHAKYVSATRDLFYKNGDRYEEYAEGEIVIQ
;
A
#
# COMPACT_ATOMS: atom_id res chain seq x y z
N MET A 1 13.29 -15.87 3.73
CA MET A 1 14.34 -15.84 4.78
C MET A 1 15.76 -15.84 4.25
N LYS A 2 16.12 -16.66 3.24
CA LYS A 2 17.50 -16.71 2.69
C LYS A 2 18.06 -15.33 2.30
N ALA A 3 17.30 -14.54 1.54
CA ALA A 3 17.72 -13.21 1.10
C ALA A 3 18.05 -12.26 2.28
N LEU A 4 17.17 -12.19 3.28
CA LEU A 4 17.41 -11.37 4.49
C LEU A 4 18.66 -11.83 5.25
N ARG A 5 18.87 -13.15 5.39
CA ARG A 5 20.08 -13.70 6.05
C ARG A 5 21.37 -13.43 5.27
N GLN A 6 21.27 -13.20 3.96
CA GLN A 6 22.40 -12.84 3.10
C GLN A 6 22.65 -11.32 3.05
N GLY A 7 21.91 -10.52 3.83
CA GLY A 7 22.07 -9.07 3.90
C GLY A 7 21.33 -8.28 2.82
N TYR A 8 20.46 -8.91 2.03
CA TYR A 8 19.63 -8.20 1.06
C TYR A 8 18.46 -7.50 1.72
N SER A 9 18.11 -6.32 1.21
CA SER A 9 16.86 -5.64 1.55
C SER A 9 15.67 -6.35 0.90
N LEU A 10 14.51 -6.29 1.57
CA LEU A 10 13.26 -6.85 1.08
C LEU A 10 12.20 -5.76 1.03
N THR A 11 11.67 -5.50 -0.16
CA THR A 11 10.53 -4.60 -0.36
C THR A 11 9.26 -5.44 -0.54
N LEU A 12 8.19 -5.08 0.18
CA LEU A 12 6.91 -5.78 0.14
C LEU A 12 5.78 -4.81 -0.21
N LEU A 13 5.00 -5.15 -1.22
CA LEU A 13 3.77 -4.43 -1.59
C LEU A 13 2.60 -5.07 -0.83
N LEU A 14 2.14 -4.39 0.24
CA LEU A 14 1.20 -4.99 1.22
C LEU A 14 -0.24 -5.16 0.71
N GLY A 15 -0.66 -4.33 -0.24
CA GLY A 15 -2.04 -4.29 -0.75
C GLY A 15 -2.50 -5.58 -1.42
N GLY A 16 -1.65 -6.11 -2.31
CA GLY A 16 -1.95 -7.25 -3.15
C GLY A 16 -3.22 -7.05 -4.00
N THR A 17 -3.91 -8.14 -4.32
CA THR A 17 -5.10 -8.10 -5.18
C THR A 17 -6.30 -7.38 -4.55
N LYS A 18 -6.31 -7.18 -3.22
CA LYS A 18 -7.41 -6.46 -2.53
C LYS A 18 -7.40 -4.98 -2.89
N GLU A 19 -6.22 -4.37 -2.94
CA GLU A 19 -6.07 -2.95 -3.24
C GLU A 19 -6.53 -2.62 -4.67
N GLN A 20 -6.32 -3.56 -5.61
CA GLN A 20 -6.80 -3.45 -7.00
C GLN A 20 -8.34 -3.44 -7.16
N LEU A 21 -9.08 -3.82 -6.12
CA LEU A 21 -10.55 -3.81 -6.11
C LEU A 21 -11.14 -2.62 -5.35
N ILE A 22 -10.29 -1.78 -4.76
CA ILE A 22 -10.72 -0.54 -4.11
C ILE A 22 -11.10 0.44 -5.21
N PRO A 23 -12.34 0.95 -5.22
CA PRO A 23 -12.73 2.01 -6.14
C PRO A 23 -11.94 3.28 -5.82
N TYR A 24 -11.44 3.95 -6.86
CA TYR A 24 -10.89 5.30 -6.74
C TYR A 24 -11.87 6.23 -6.03
N SER A 25 -11.34 7.00 -5.08
CA SER A 25 -12.05 8.09 -4.42
C SER A 25 -11.31 9.40 -4.66
N PRO A 26 -12.02 10.49 -4.99
CA PRO A 26 -11.40 11.81 -5.13
C PRO A 26 -11.06 12.47 -3.79
N THR A 27 -11.59 11.97 -2.67
CA THR A 27 -11.44 12.60 -1.35
C THR A 27 -10.50 11.85 -0.41
N HIS A 28 -10.13 10.62 -0.74
CA HIS A 28 -9.24 9.84 0.11
C HIS A 28 -8.48 8.78 -0.66
N ASP A 29 -7.27 8.49 -0.23
CA ASP A 29 -6.51 7.33 -0.64
C ASP A 29 -6.72 6.19 0.35
N THR A 30 -6.92 4.96 -0.15
CA THR A 30 -7.10 3.78 0.71
C THR A 30 -5.99 2.78 0.50
N ILE A 31 -5.28 2.46 1.59
CA ILE A 31 -4.23 1.45 1.60
C ILE A 31 -4.62 0.27 2.50
N VAL A 32 -4.29 -0.96 2.08
CA VAL A 32 -4.63 -2.17 2.85
C VAL A 32 -3.42 -2.66 3.65
N CYS A 33 -3.18 -2.06 4.81
CA CYS A 33 -2.09 -2.48 5.70
C CYS A 33 -2.48 -2.72 7.16
N LYS A 34 -3.68 -2.32 7.62
CA LYS A 34 -4.13 -2.45 9.01
C LYS A 34 -4.27 -3.90 9.44
N SER A 35 -4.78 -4.75 8.56
CA SER A 35 -4.95 -6.19 8.82
C SER A 35 -3.72 -7.03 8.48
N ARG A 36 -2.73 -6.46 7.78
CA ARG A 36 -1.56 -7.19 7.25
C ARG A 36 -0.40 -7.10 8.23
N LYS A 37 -0.09 -8.18 8.93
CA LYS A 37 1.02 -8.24 9.90
C LYS A 37 2.18 -9.15 9.49
N GLY A 38 2.04 -9.88 8.38
CA GLY A 38 3.02 -10.89 7.93
C GLY A 38 4.44 -10.37 7.79
N PHE A 39 4.61 -9.14 7.30
CA PHE A 39 5.93 -8.52 7.15
C PHE A 39 6.59 -8.20 8.51
N ILE A 40 5.80 -7.87 9.53
CA ILE A 40 6.31 -7.67 10.89
C ILE A 40 6.76 -9.00 11.49
N TYR A 41 5.99 -10.08 11.29
CA TYR A 41 6.40 -11.44 11.69
C TYR A 41 7.71 -11.85 11.00
N LEU A 42 7.81 -11.65 9.68
CA LEU A 42 9.04 -11.91 8.93
C LEU A 42 10.24 -11.12 9.47
N ALA A 43 10.05 -9.84 9.77
CA ALA A 43 11.12 -9.00 10.30
C ALA A 43 11.57 -9.42 11.69
N ARG A 44 10.61 -9.78 12.57
CA ARG A 44 10.89 -10.34 13.90
C ARG A 44 11.71 -11.63 13.79
N ASP A 45 11.22 -12.57 12.99
CA ASP A 45 11.79 -13.91 12.85
C ASP A 45 13.13 -13.90 12.09
N ALA A 46 13.42 -12.81 11.37
CA ALA A 46 14.71 -12.55 10.73
C ALA A 46 15.75 -11.93 11.67
N GLY A 47 15.46 -11.84 12.96
CA GLY A 47 16.36 -11.25 13.96
C GLY A 47 16.05 -9.79 14.28
N LYS A 48 14.77 -9.43 14.34
CA LYS A 48 14.30 -8.06 14.65
C LYS A 48 14.92 -7.00 13.71
N ILE A 49 14.85 -7.25 12.40
CA ILE A 49 15.37 -6.30 11.40
C ILE A 49 14.54 -5.00 11.37
N PRO A 50 15.16 -3.83 11.13
CA PRO A 50 14.45 -2.57 10.96
C PRO A 50 13.40 -2.59 9.85
N ILE A 51 12.32 -1.85 10.05
CA ILE A 51 11.23 -1.75 9.08
C ILE A 51 11.16 -0.32 8.56
N VAL A 52 11.22 -0.14 7.25
CA VAL A 52 11.17 1.18 6.62
C VAL A 52 9.76 1.40 6.04
N PRO A 53 8.98 2.37 6.55
CA PRO A 53 7.70 2.72 5.96
C PRO A 53 7.91 3.49 4.65
N CYS A 54 7.16 3.12 3.62
CA CYS A 54 7.15 3.78 2.33
C CYS A 54 5.72 4.05 1.90
N TYR A 55 5.51 5.15 1.18
CA TYR A 55 4.21 5.48 0.60
C TYR A 55 4.41 6.05 -0.81
N CYS A 56 3.51 5.70 -1.72
CA CYS A 56 3.58 6.08 -3.14
C CYS A 56 2.43 7.01 -3.51
N PHE A 57 2.74 8.26 -3.81
CA PHE A 57 1.77 9.21 -4.37
C PHE A 57 1.62 8.99 -5.88
N GLY A 58 0.41 9.21 -6.39
CA GLY A 58 0.08 9.16 -7.82
C GLY A 58 -0.48 7.82 -8.30
N GLU A 59 -0.31 6.73 -7.54
CA GLU A 59 -0.78 5.38 -7.92
C GLU A 59 -2.29 5.36 -8.18
N GLN A 60 -3.08 5.84 -7.21
CA GLN A 60 -4.53 5.88 -7.34
C GLN A 60 -5.02 6.83 -8.43
N ILE A 61 -4.30 7.90 -8.72
CA ILE A 61 -4.69 8.82 -9.80
C ILE A 61 -4.43 8.16 -11.15
N ALA A 62 -3.25 7.57 -11.34
CA ALA A 62 -2.90 6.87 -12.57
C ALA A 62 -3.87 5.71 -12.82
N TYR A 63 -3.97 4.75 -11.90
CA TYR A 63 -4.74 3.54 -12.13
C TYR A 63 -6.23 3.69 -11.81
N GLY A 64 -6.56 4.48 -10.79
CA GLY A 64 -7.92 4.66 -10.31
C GLY A 64 -8.74 5.66 -11.13
N LYS A 65 -8.17 6.77 -11.62
CA LYS A 65 -8.92 7.72 -12.48
C LYS A 65 -8.84 7.34 -13.96
N GLN A 66 -7.68 6.94 -14.45
CA GLN A 66 -7.49 6.70 -15.88
C GLN A 66 -7.86 5.28 -16.31
N TYR A 67 -7.62 4.29 -15.45
CA TYR A 67 -7.81 2.85 -15.74
C TYR A 67 -8.89 2.18 -14.88
N GLN A 68 -9.72 2.96 -14.17
CA GLN A 68 -10.77 2.42 -13.32
C GLN A 68 -11.61 1.38 -14.05
N THR A 69 -11.77 0.20 -13.47
CA THR A 69 -12.69 -0.80 -14.00
C THR A 69 -14.15 -0.39 -13.72
N SER A 70 -15.09 -0.78 -14.59
CA SER A 70 -16.52 -0.51 -14.37
C SER A 70 -17.02 -1.10 -13.04
N ALA A 71 -17.76 -0.31 -12.26
CA ALA A 71 -18.39 -0.74 -11.01
C ALA A 71 -19.39 -1.89 -11.23
N PHE A 72 -19.97 -1.98 -12.43
CA PHE A 72 -20.92 -3.03 -12.80
C PHE A 72 -20.34 -4.45 -12.66
N ILE A 73 -19.04 -4.62 -12.98
CA ILE A 73 -18.37 -5.93 -12.89
C ILE A 73 -17.63 -6.15 -11.56
N LEU A 74 -17.73 -5.21 -10.61
CA LEU A 74 -17.06 -5.30 -9.33
C LEU A 74 -17.48 -6.54 -8.50
N PRO A 75 -18.78 -6.92 -8.43
CA PRO A 75 -19.17 -8.14 -7.71
C PRO A 75 -18.55 -9.41 -8.30
N PHE A 76 -18.49 -9.50 -9.63
CA PHE A 76 -17.86 -10.63 -10.32
C PHE A 76 -16.35 -10.67 -10.08
N ARG A 77 -15.66 -9.52 -10.17
CA ARG A 77 -14.21 -9.43 -9.88
C ARG A 77 -13.89 -9.80 -8.43
N ARG A 78 -14.73 -9.37 -7.47
CA ARG A 78 -14.61 -9.78 -6.06
C ARG A 78 -14.79 -11.28 -5.89
N TRP A 79 -15.76 -11.87 -6.58
CA TRP A 79 -15.95 -13.32 -6.58
C TRP A 79 -14.74 -14.06 -7.16
N VAL A 80 -14.20 -13.62 -8.31
CA VAL A 80 -12.97 -14.18 -8.91
C VAL A 80 -11.79 -14.06 -7.95
N GLN A 81 -11.59 -12.89 -7.35
CA GLN A 81 -10.50 -12.66 -6.41
C GLN A 81 -10.63 -13.51 -5.15
N HIS A 82 -11.84 -13.68 -4.62
CA HIS A 82 -12.08 -14.50 -3.44
C HIS A 82 -11.87 -16.00 -3.70
N ASN A 83 -12.36 -16.51 -4.84
CA ASN A 83 -12.33 -17.95 -5.13
C ASN A 83 -11.04 -18.40 -5.83
N LEU A 84 -10.47 -17.57 -6.71
CA LEU A 84 -9.30 -17.92 -7.52
C LEU A 84 -8.02 -17.19 -7.07
N GLY A 85 -8.11 -16.18 -6.20
CA GLY A 85 -6.96 -15.40 -5.76
C GLY A 85 -6.38 -14.47 -6.84
N VAL A 86 -6.96 -14.44 -8.04
CA VAL A 86 -6.48 -13.67 -9.19
C VAL A 86 -7.06 -12.26 -9.18
N GLY A 87 -6.18 -11.27 -9.29
CA GLY A 87 -6.57 -9.89 -9.57
C GLY A 87 -6.92 -9.74 -11.05
N MET A 88 -8.10 -9.20 -11.35
CA MET A 88 -8.56 -8.96 -12.72
C MET A 88 -8.61 -7.44 -12.98
N PRO A 89 -7.49 -6.76 -13.27
CA PRO A 89 -7.49 -5.34 -13.62
C PRO A 89 -7.97 -5.17 -15.07
N LEU A 90 -9.24 -4.80 -15.26
CA LEU A 90 -9.79 -4.53 -16.59
C LEU A 90 -9.82 -3.02 -16.83
N PRO A 91 -9.06 -2.49 -17.79
CA PRO A 91 -9.05 -1.07 -18.05
C PRO A 91 -10.38 -0.64 -18.71
N LYS A 92 -10.87 0.55 -18.35
CA LYS A 92 -12.02 1.19 -19.02
C LYS A 92 -11.79 1.48 -20.51
N SER A 93 -10.53 1.59 -20.93
CA SER A 93 -10.14 1.90 -22.30
C SER A 93 -8.91 1.10 -22.71
N LEU A 94 -8.90 0.63 -23.96
CA LEU A 94 -7.75 -0.05 -24.57
C LEU A 94 -6.69 0.94 -25.09
N ARG A 95 -6.96 2.25 -25.07
CA ARG A 95 -6.00 3.26 -25.50
C ARG A 95 -5.00 3.55 -24.36
N PRO A 96 -3.69 3.44 -24.60
CA PRO A 96 -2.70 3.79 -23.60
C PRO A 96 -2.83 5.28 -23.26
N LYS A 97 -2.99 5.59 -21.98
CA LYS A 97 -2.96 6.96 -21.47
C LYS A 97 -1.61 7.21 -20.82
N PRO A 98 -1.06 8.44 -20.94
CA PRO A 98 0.16 8.79 -20.24
C PRO A 98 -0.05 8.58 -18.73
N LEU A 99 0.83 7.76 -18.15
CA LEU A 99 0.86 7.54 -16.72
C LEU A 99 1.30 8.84 -16.05
N LYS A 100 0.62 9.18 -14.96
CA LYS A 100 1.07 10.27 -14.10
C LYS A 100 2.33 9.85 -13.35
N ASP A 101 3.19 10.81 -13.02
CA ASP A 101 4.38 10.55 -12.22
C ASP A 101 4.03 9.93 -10.87
N PHE A 102 4.82 8.93 -10.47
CA PHE A 102 4.77 8.34 -9.15
C PHE A 102 5.86 8.94 -8.29
N VAL A 103 5.51 9.31 -7.06
CA VAL A 103 6.51 9.75 -6.08
C VAL A 103 6.47 8.84 -4.87
N VAL A 104 7.54 8.10 -4.69
CA VAL A 104 7.73 7.26 -3.50
C VAL A 104 8.45 8.07 -2.44
N VAL A 105 7.79 8.24 -1.30
CA VAL A 105 8.40 8.81 -0.10
C VAL A 105 8.84 7.69 0.82
N ILE A 106 10.07 7.79 1.33
CA ILE A 106 10.70 6.80 2.20
C ILE A 106 10.86 7.44 3.58
N GLY A 107 10.34 6.77 4.60
CA GLY A 107 10.46 7.22 5.99
C GLY A 107 11.71 6.74 6.69
N ALA A 108 11.85 7.16 7.94
CA ALA A 108 12.93 6.70 8.81
C ALA A 108 12.73 5.22 9.18
N PRO A 109 13.81 4.43 9.33
CA PRO A 109 13.72 3.06 9.80
C PRO A 109 13.13 2.98 11.22
N ILE A 110 12.17 2.09 11.41
CA ILE A 110 11.57 1.77 12.71
C ILE A 110 12.37 0.62 13.32
N ILE A 111 13.05 0.91 14.42
CA ILE A 111 13.90 -0.03 15.15
C ILE A 111 13.07 -0.73 16.23
N TRP A 112 13.33 -2.03 16.43
CA TRP A 112 12.72 -2.81 17.49
C TRP A 112 13.26 -2.41 18.86
N GLN A 113 12.36 -2.22 19.82
CA GLN A 113 12.68 -2.06 21.23
C GLN A 113 12.52 -3.40 21.97
N GLU A 114 13.06 -3.50 23.19
CA GLU A 114 13.03 -4.73 24.00
C GLU A 114 11.60 -5.26 24.18
N ASN A 115 10.68 -4.35 24.50
CA ASN A 115 9.27 -4.64 24.82
C ASN A 115 8.36 -4.66 23.57
N ASP A 116 8.92 -4.55 22.37
CA ASP A 116 8.10 -4.51 21.17
C ASP A 116 7.50 -5.88 20.84
N THR A 117 6.17 -5.89 20.74
CA THR A 117 5.42 -7.01 20.18
C THR A 117 5.16 -6.76 18.69
N VAL A 118 4.70 -7.80 17.99
CA VAL A 118 4.26 -7.66 16.59
C VAL A 118 3.17 -6.59 16.46
N ASN A 119 2.27 -6.48 17.44
CA ASN A 119 1.19 -5.50 17.42
C ASN A 119 1.71 -4.07 17.63
N THR A 120 2.67 -3.87 18.54
CA THR A 120 3.23 -2.53 18.79
C THR A 120 4.05 -2.07 17.58
N MET A 121 4.86 -2.94 17.00
CA MET A 121 5.62 -2.61 15.79
C MET A 121 4.73 -2.34 14.59
N HIS A 122 3.66 -3.12 14.44
CA HIS A 122 2.66 -2.87 13.41
C HIS A 122 1.98 -1.51 13.59
N ALA A 123 1.61 -1.15 14.82
CA ALA A 123 1.03 0.16 15.12
C ALA A 123 2.00 1.31 14.82
N LYS A 124 3.30 1.17 15.18
CA LYS A 124 4.35 2.12 14.83
C LYS A 124 4.47 2.29 13.30
N TYR A 125 4.45 1.19 12.56
CA TYR A 125 4.48 1.21 11.09
C TYR A 125 3.27 1.94 10.49
N VAL A 126 2.05 1.63 10.96
CA VAL A 126 0.82 2.27 10.48
C VAL A 126 0.85 3.78 10.77
N SER A 127 1.27 4.16 11.98
CA SER A 127 1.43 5.58 12.34
C SER A 127 2.43 6.28 11.44
N ALA A 128 3.64 5.72 11.28
CA ALA A 128 4.68 6.32 10.46
C ALA A 128 4.28 6.44 8.98
N THR A 129 3.52 5.47 8.46
CA THR A 129 2.98 5.53 7.09
C THR A 129 1.94 6.65 6.95
N ARG A 130 1.06 6.80 7.95
CA ARG A 130 0.09 7.92 8.01
C ARG A 130 0.82 9.26 8.09
N ASP A 131 1.86 9.36 8.90
CA ASP A 131 2.66 10.59 9.04
C ASP A 131 3.39 10.94 7.75
N LEU A 132 3.90 9.94 7.01
CA LEU A 132 4.50 10.15 5.69
C LEU A 132 3.52 10.74 4.68
N PHE A 133 2.26 10.28 4.71
CA PHE A 133 1.20 10.82 3.87
C PHE A 133 0.99 12.31 4.18
N TYR A 134 0.64 12.65 5.43
CA TYR A 134 0.31 14.03 5.77
C TYR A 134 1.49 14.99 5.65
N LYS A 135 2.72 14.54 5.98
CA LYS A 135 3.92 15.36 5.84
C LYS A 135 4.24 15.74 4.39
N ASN A 136 3.81 14.92 3.43
CA ASN A 136 4.13 15.13 2.01
C ASN A 136 2.89 15.42 1.15
N GLY A 137 1.68 15.30 1.67
CA GLY A 137 0.42 15.44 0.93
C GLY A 137 0.26 16.82 0.29
N ASP A 138 0.56 17.89 1.04
CA ASP A 138 0.47 19.28 0.58
C ASP A 138 1.36 19.60 -0.63
N ARG A 139 2.35 18.73 -0.92
CA ARG A 139 3.23 18.87 -2.08
C ARG A 139 2.53 18.47 -3.39
N TYR A 140 1.34 17.89 -3.32
CA TYR A 140 0.59 17.38 -4.45
C TYR A 140 -0.85 17.90 -4.39
N GLU A 141 -1.25 18.71 -5.35
CA GLU A 141 -2.57 19.36 -5.39
C GLU A 141 -3.72 18.36 -5.26
N GLU A 142 -3.60 17.17 -5.86
CA GLU A 142 -4.64 16.15 -5.80
C GLU A 142 -4.78 15.45 -4.45
N TYR A 143 -3.84 15.68 -3.52
CA TYR A 143 -3.83 15.12 -2.18
C TYR A 143 -3.95 16.19 -1.09
N ALA A 144 -3.96 17.48 -1.45
CA ALA A 144 -3.98 18.60 -0.49
C ALA A 144 -5.21 18.59 0.43
N GLU A 145 -6.37 18.15 -0.08
CA GLU A 145 -7.61 17.99 0.69
C GLU A 145 -7.94 16.49 0.94
N GLY A 146 -7.04 15.60 0.54
CA GLY A 146 -7.25 14.16 0.58
C GLY A 146 -6.91 13.56 1.95
N GLU A 147 -7.71 12.61 2.40
CA GLU A 147 -7.40 11.81 3.60
C GLU A 147 -6.76 10.46 3.25
N ILE A 148 -6.04 9.86 4.19
CA ILE A 148 -5.60 8.46 4.07
C ILE A 148 -6.45 7.53 4.94
N VAL A 149 -7.04 6.54 4.30
CA VAL A 149 -7.83 5.47 4.93
C VAL A 149 -7.00 4.20 4.96
N ILE A 150 -6.66 3.73 6.17
CA ILE A 150 -5.85 2.53 6.35
C ILE A 150 -6.75 1.36 6.78
N GLN A 151 -6.92 0.37 5.91
CA GLN A 151 -7.80 -0.81 6.07
C GLN A 151 -7.05 -2.12 6.32
#